data_AF-A0A852SUB4-F1
#
_entry.id   AF-A0A852SUB4-F1
#
_cell.length_a   1.000
_cell.length_b   1.000
_cell.length_c   1.000
_cell.angle_alpha   90.00
_cell.angle_beta   90.00
_cell.angle_gamma   90.00
#
_symmetry.space_group_name_H-M   'P 1'
#
loop_
_entity.id
_entity.type
_entity.pdbx_description
1 polymer ?
#
loop_
_entity_poly.entity_id
_entity_poly.type
_entity_poly.pdbx_seq_one_letter_code
_entity_poly.pdbx_strand_id
1 'polypeptide(L)'
;MSDQTEGVLLPPGWYADPQDPARERWWSGASWTKFDHRAAKPGLFGEAHARAFWPGANALARRALLLLRIGLVLLFVVMATSIWATAAGVALTGTVVGGFVSMLLCCVGFGVAGLVFGVRAMGASAALGGGGVAVHSTVASGVLVLWALTLFAFALVLIA
;
A
#
# COMPACT_ATOMS: atom_id res chain seq x y z
N MET A 1 33.22 40.06 -9.12
CA MET A 1 32.90 38.96 -8.19
C MET A 1 31.47 38.55 -8.47
N SER A 2 31.29 37.81 -9.56
CA SER A 2 29.99 37.33 -10.02
C SER A 2 29.67 36.07 -9.23
N ASP A 3 28.87 36.20 -8.17
CA ASP A 3 28.24 35.05 -7.52
C ASP A 3 27.39 34.34 -8.57
N GLN A 4 27.93 33.24 -9.09
CA GLN A 4 27.17 32.26 -9.83
C GLN A 4 26.26 31.60 -8.79
N THR A 5 25.07 32.16 -8.57
CA THR A 5 23.93 31.37 -8.09
C THR A 5 23.61 30.37 -9.19
N GLU A 6 24.45 29.33 -9.31
CA GLU A 6 24.06 28.06 -9.89
C GLU A 6 22.72 27.75 -9.24
N GLY A 7 21.65 27.80 -10.04
CA GLY A 7 20.32 27.49 -9.55
C GLY A 7 20.36 26.09 -8.99
N VAL A 8 20.46 25.97 -7.66
CA VAL A 8 20.49 24.70 -6.97
C VAL A 8 19.16 24.03 -7.31
N LEU A 9 19.20 23.11 -8.27
CA LEU A 9 18.04 22.32 -8.64
C LEU A 9 17.71 21.46 -7.44
N LEU A 10 16.74 21.90 -6.64
CA LEU A 10 16.27 21.16 -5.49
C LEU A 10 15.91 19.74 -5.95
N PRO A 11 16.44 18.70 -5.30
CA PRO A 11 16.10 17.33 -5.68
C PRO A 11 14.60 17.08 -5.44
N PRO A 12 13.99 16.11 -6.16
CA PRO A 12 12.60 15.75 -5.92
C PRO A 12 12.35 15.40 -4.44
N GLY A 13 11.31 15.96 -3.84
CA GLY A 13 11.12 15.86 -2.39
C GLY A 13 9.92 16.63 -1.85
N TRP A 14 9.64 16.42 -0.56
CA TRP A 14 8.68 17.21 0.19
C TRP A 14 9.39 18.43 0.80
N TYR A 15 8.85 19.61 0.54
CA TYR A 15 9.37 20.88 1.01
C TYR A 15 8.21 21.75 1.53
N ALA A 16 8.51 22.74 2.37
CA ALA A 16 7.49 23.67 2.85
C ALA A 16 6.77 24.35 1.68
N ASP A 17 5.44 24.43 1.74
CA ASP A 17 4.64 25.08 0.71
C ASP A 17 4.83 26.61 0.80
N PRO A 18 5.30 27.28 -0.27
CA PRO A 18 5.47 28.74 -0.28
C PRO A 18 4.17 29.51 -0.02
N GLN A 19 3.01 28.88 -0.27
CA GLN A 19 1.69 29.50 -0.11
C GLN A 19 1.08 29.22 1.28
N ASP A 20 1.52 28.18 1.98
CA ASP A 20 0.99 27.78 3.29
C ASP A 20 2.08 27.14 4.16
N PRO A 21 2.64 27.88 5.14
CA PRO A 21 3.69 27.38 6.02
C PRO A 21 3.31 26.15 6.85
N ALA A 22 2.01 25.86 7.03
CA ALA A 22 1.54 24.69 7.76
C ALA A 22 1.54 23.40 6.93
N ARG A 23 1.93 23.49 5.65
CA ARG A 23 1.85 22.40 4.68
C ARG A 23 3.19 22.20 3.99
N GLU A 24 3.37 20.97 3.51
CA GLU A 24 4.47 20.60 2.63
C GLU A 24 3.89 20.25 1.26
N ARG A 25 4.58 20.65 0.19
CA ARG A 25 4.22 20.35 -1.20
C ARG A 25 5.33 19.55 -1.86
N TRP A 26 4.96 18.63 -2.74
CA TRP A 26 5.93 17.81 -3.46
C TRP A 26 6.54 18.60 -4.62
N TRP A 27 7.86 18.77 -4.59
CA TRP A 27 8.69 19.29 -5.68
C TRP A 27 9.15 18.12 -6.56
N SER A 28 8.96 18.24 -7.87
CA SER A 28 9.31 17.18 -8.83
C SER A 28 10.77 17.20 -9.30
N GLY A 29 11.57 18.18 -8.85
CA GLY A 29 12.87 18.49 -9.45
C GLY A 29 12.81 19.61 -10.51
N ALA A 30 11.63 19.82 -11.11
CA ALA A 30 11.42 20.85 -12.14
C ALA A 30 10.31 21.85 -11.80
N SER A 31 9.25 21.38 -11.14
CA SER A 31 8.10 22.21 -10.75
C SER A 31 7.40 21.70 -9.50
N TRP A 32 6.68 22.61 -8.82
CA TRP A 32 5.78 22.27 -7.72
C TRP A 32 4.59 21.50 -8.26
N THR A 33 4.23 20.41 -7.59
CA THR A 33 3.09 19.59 -7.97
C THR A 33 1.85 19.91 -7.12
N LYS A 34 0.69 19.41 -7.53
CA LYS A 34 -0.55 19.52 -6.75
C LYS A 34 -0.60 18.66 -5.49
N PHE A 35 0.41 17.82 -5.25
CA PHE A 35 0.43 16.92 -4.10
C PHE A 35 0.96 17.69 -2.91
N ASP A 36 0.10 17.91 -1.93
CA ASP A 36 0.41 18.55 -0.68
C ASP A 36 0.06 17.64 0.50
N HIS A 37 0.68 17.91 1.64
CA HIS A 37 0.41 17.22 2.89
C HIS A 37 0.52 18.22 4.04
N ARG A 38 -0.13 17.95 5.17
CA ARG A 38 0.16 18.70 6.39
C ARG A 38 1.62 18.48 6.76
N ALA A 39 2.32 19.56 7.15
CA ALA A 39 3.72 19.50 7.54
C ALA A 39 3.96 18.39 8.57
N ALA A 40 5.04 17.64 8.37
CA ALA A 40 5.34 16.49 9.22
C ALA A 40 5.60 17.00 10.63
N LYS A 41 4.88 16.45 11.61
CA LYS A 41 5.17 16.75 13.01
C LYS A 41 6.34 15.87 13.47
N PRO A 42 7.24 16.39 14.31
CA PRO A 42 8.22 15.55 14.99
C PRO A 42 7.48 14.45 15.77
N GLY A 43 7.69 13.21 15.35
CA GLY A 43 7.10 12.02 15.97
C GLY A 43 8.19 11.03 16.38
N LEU A 44 7.78 9.90 16.95
CA LEU A 44 8.68 8.86 17.47
C LEU A 44 9.74 8.38 16.46
N PHE A 45 9.40 8.38 15.17
CA PHE A 45 10.27 7.92 14.08
C PHE A 45 10.85 9.06 13.23
N GLY A 46 10.65 10.31 13.65
CA GLY A 46 11.09 11.51 12.92
C GLY A 46 10.25 11.88 11.69
N GLU A 47 10.45 13.10 11.20
CA GLU A 47 9.69 13.67 10.08
C GLU A 47 9.97 12.98 8.74
N ALA A 48 11.23 12.59 8.50
CA ALA A 48 11.64 11.89 7.28
C ALA A 48 10.89 10.56 7.10
N HIS A 49 10.65 9.84 8.20
CA HIS A 49 9.86 8.63 8.17
C HIS A 49 8.39 8.92 7.80
N ALA A 50 7.77 9.94 8.41
CA ALA A 50 6.40 10.34 8.07
C ALA A 50 6.27 10.71 6.58
N ARG A 51 7.22 11.49 6.05
CA ARG A 51 7.29 11.88 4.62
C ARG A 51 7.43 10.68 3.69
N ALA A 52 8.12 9.62 4.11
CA ALA A 52 8.28 8.41 3.30
C ALA A 52 6.93 7.68 3.06
N PHE A 53 5.96 7.83 3.98
CA PHE A 53 4.60 7.29 3.84
C PHE A 53 3.66 8.16 3.02
N TRP A 54 4.11 9.29 2.50
CA TRP A 54 3.30 10.12 1.62
C TRP A 54 3.55 9.72 0.18
N PRO A 55 2.52 9.24 -0.56
CA PRO A 55 2.70 8.66 -1.88
C PRO A 55 3.15 9.68 -2.96
N GLY A 56 3.22 10.98 -2.64
CA GLY A 56 3.74 12.02 -3.54
C GLY A 56 3.10 11.98 -4.93
N ALA A 57 3.91 12.06 -5.97
CA ALA A 57 3.48 11.91 -7.36
C ALA A 57 3.29 10.45 -7.80
N ASN A 58 3.77 9.48 -7.01
CA ASN A 58 3.84 8.07 -7.36
C ASN A 58 2.46 7.39 -7.46
N ALA A 59 1.92 7.33 -8.68
CA ALA A 59 0.63 6.70 -8.96
C ALA A 59 0.65 5.18 -8.72
N LEU A 60 1.80 4.52 -8.90
CA LEU A 60 1.93 3.09 -8.66
C LEU A 60 1.86 2.78 -7.17
N ALA A 61 2.50 3.58 -6.31
CA ALA A 61 2.39 3.44 -4.85
C ALA A 61 0.94 3.61 -4.36
N ARG A 62 0.18 4.56 -4.94
CA ARG A 62 -1.26 4.72 -4.64
C ARG A 62 -2.09 3.50 -5.04
N ARG A 63 -1.85 2.96 -6.24
CA ARG A 63 -2.55 1.76 -6.73
C ARG A 63 -2.20 0.53 -5.87
N ALA A 64 -0.93 0.36 -5.51
CA ALA A 64 -0.48 -0.71 -4.63
C ALA A 64 -1.18 -0.66 -3.25
N LEU A 65 -1.25 0.52 -2.63
CA LEU A 65 -2.02 0.74 -1.39
C LEU A 65 -3.50 0.40 -1.55
N LEU A 66 -4.13 0.82 -2.64
CA LEU A 66 -5.54 0.56 -2.89
C LEU A 66 -5.81 -0.95 -3.02
N LEU A 67 -4.97 -1.66 -3.78
CA LEU A 67 -5.08 -3.11 -3.94
C LEU A 67 -4.85 -3.85 -2.61
N LEU A 68 -3.88 -3.42 -1.80
CA LEU A 68 -3.67 -3.95 -0.46
C LEU A 68 -4.92 -3.78 0.42
N ARG A 69 -5.52 -2.58 0.41
CA ARG A 69 -6.73 -2.30 1.21
C ARG A 69 -7.91 -3.16 0.76
N ILE A 70 -8.12 -3.32 -0.55
CA ILE A 70 -9.15 -4.20 -1.10
C ILE A 70 -8.91 -5.64 -0.66
N GLY A 71 -7.68 -6.14 -0.79
CA GLY A 71 -7.31 -7.50 -0.35
C GLY A 71 -7.55 -7.73 1.14
N LEU A 72 -7.20 -6.77 2.00
CA LEU A 72 -7.47 -6.85 3.45
C LEU A 72 -8.96 -6.87 3.76
N VAL A 73 -9.77 -6.03 3.11
CA VAL A 73 -11.22 -6.02 3.29
C VAL A 73 -11.81 -7.39 2.90
N LEU A 74 -11.39 -7.94 1.76
CA LEU A 74 -11.82 -9.27 1.33
C LEU A 74 -11.44 -10.34 2.36
N LEU A 75 -10.23 -10.30 2.91
CA LEU A 75 -9.80 -11.22 3.97
C LEU A 75 -10.70 -11.14 5.21
N PHE A 76 -11.01 -9.92 5.69
CA PHE A 76 -11.91 -9.75 6.83
C PHE A 76 -13.33 -10.24 6.55
N VAL A 77 -13.83 -10.01 5.33
CA VAL A 77 -15.13 -10.54 4.90
C VAL A 77 -15.10 -12.07 4.93
N VAL A 78 -14.03 -12.72 4.45
CA VAL A 78 -13.87 -14.19 4.51
C VAL A 78 -13.86 -14.70 5.95
N MET A 79 -13.08 -14.07 6.84
CA MET A 79 -13.06 -14.46 8.25
C MET A 79 -14.44 -14.32 8.89
N ALA A 80 -15.12 -13.19 8.66
CA ALA A 80 -16.45 -12.97 9.19
C ALA A 80 -17.47 -14.00 8.68
N THR A 81 -17.51 -14.26 7.36
CA THR A 81 -18.43 -15.25 6.80
C THR A 81 -18.12 -16.67 7.27
N SER A 82 -16.84 -17.01 7.46
CA SER A 82 -16.41 -18.31 8.02
C SER A 82 -16.89 -18.51 9.46
N ILE A 83 -16.71 -17.49 10.30
CA ILE A 83 -17.15 -17.52 11.71
C ILE A 83 -18.66 -17.66 11.79
N TRP A 84 -19.40 -16.87 11.00
CA TRP A 84 -20.86 -16.92 10.95
C TRP A 84 -21.39 -18.26 10.45
N ALA A 85 -20.82 -18.81 9.37
CA ALA A 85 -21.22 -20.12 8.85
C ALA A 85 -21.00 -21.25 9.88
N THR A 86 -19.88 -21.20 10.60
CA THR A 86 -19.56 -22.16 11.67
C THR A 86 -20.53 -22.02 12.84
N ALA A 87 -20.81 -20.79 13.29
CA ALA A 87 -21.73 -20.53 14.41
C ALA A 87 -23.19 -20.93 14.08
N ALA A 88 -23.60 -20.76 12.82
CA ALA A 88 -24.93 -21.13 12.35
C ALA A 88 -25.10 -22.64 12.10
N GLY A 89 -24.06 -23.46 12.33
CA GLY A 89 -24.11 -24.90 12.10
C GLY A 89 -24.38 -25.27 10.64
N VAL A 90 -24.04 -24.38 9.71
CA VAL A 90 -24.28 -24.58 8.28
C VAL A 90 -23.43 -25.77 7.83
N ALA A 91 -24.09 -26.83 7.37
CA ALA A 91 -23.39 -27.97 6.79
C ALA A 91 -22.46 -27.46 5.67
N LEU A 92 -21.21 -27.93 5.66
CA LEU A 92 -20.23 -27.63 4.61
C LEU A 92 -20.70 -28.23 3.28
N THR A 93 -21.59 -27.54 2.60
CA THR A 93 -22.01 -27.88 1.24
C THR A 93 -20.93 -27.43 0.25
N GLY A 94 -20.86 -28.07 -0.91
CA GLY A 94 -19.88 -27.74 -1.95
C GLY A 94 -19.93 -26.27 -2.41
N THR A 95 -21.09 -25.62 -2.31
CA THR A 95 -21.25 -24.19 -2.64
C THR A 95 -20.60 -23.27 -1.61
N VAL A 96 -20.69 -23.59 -0.32
CA VAL A 96 -20.04 -22.82 0.76
C VAL A 96 -18.52 -22.92 0.63
N VAL A 97 -18.01 -24.14 0.44
CA VAL A 97 -16.57 -24.41 0.23
C VAL A 97 -16.06 -23.71 -1.04
N GLY A 98 -16.79 -23.83 -2.16
CA GLY A 98 -16.44 -23.17 -3.42
C GLY A 98 -16.41 -21.64 -3.32
N GLY A 99 -17.33 -21.04 -2.55
CA GLY A 99 -17.33 -19.61 -2.26
C GLY A 99 -16.09 -19.17 -1.47
N PHE A 100 -15.71 -19.93 -0.44
CA PHE A 100 -14.49 -19.65 0.34
C PHE A 100 -13.22 -19.75 -0.49
N VAL A 101 -13.08 -20.84 -1.26
CA VAL A 101 -11.94 -21.03 -2.16
C VAL A 101 -11.85 -19.90 -3.18
N SER A 102 -12.96 -19.52 -3.83
CA SER A 102 -12.98 -18.44 -4.81
C SER A 102 -12.54 -17.11 -4.20
N MET A 103 -12.98 -16.81 -2.97
CA MET A 103 -12.59 -15.56 -2.32
C MET A 103 -11.14 -15.57 -1.82
N LEU A 104 -10.61 -16.71 -1.39
CA LEU A 104 -9.18 -16.88 -1.07
C LEU A 104 -8.32 -16.67 -2.32
N LEU A 105 -8.72 -17.22 -3.47
CA LEU A 105 -8.04 -17.00 -4.75
C LEU A 105 -8.09 -15.52 -5.15
N CYS A 106 -9.22 -14.84 -4.96
CA CYS A 106 -9.30 -13.39 -5.15
C CYS A 106 -8.33 -12.63 -4.23
N CYS A 107 -8.26 -12.99 -2.94
CA CYS A 107 -7.31 -12.38 -1.99
C CYS A 107 -5.86 -12.56 -2.45
N VAL A 108 -5.49 -13.77 -2.90
CA VAL A 108 -4.17 -14.05 -3.48
C VAL A 108 -3.95 -13.19 -4.73
N GLY A 109 -4.91 -13.10 -5.64
CA GLY A 109 -4.83 -12.28 -6.84
C GLY A 109 -4.58 -10.79 -6.55
N PHE A 110 -5.33 -10.21 -5.61
CA PHE A 110 -5.12 -8.82 -5.17
C PHE A 110 -3.77 -8.64 -4.47
N GLY A 111 -3.34 -9.61 -3.66
CA GLY A 111 -2.04 -9.62 -3.02
C GLY A 111 -0.87 -9.66 -4.03
N VAL A 112 -0.95 -10.54 -5.04
CA VAL A 112 0.05 -10.64 -6.12
C VAL A 112 0.08 -9.37 -6.95
N ALA A 113 -1.08 -8.81 -7.33
CA ALA A 113 -1.14 -7.54 -8.04
C ALA A 113 -0.51 -6.42 -7.19
N GLY A 114 -0.84 -6.36 -5.90
CA GLY A 114 -0.26 -5.43 -4.93
C GLY A 114 1.27 -5.53 -4.84
N LEU A 115 1.81 -6.75 -4.76
CA LEU A 115 3.25 -7.02 -4.80
C LEU A 115 3.90 -6.48 -6.08
N VAL A 116 3.33 -6.80 -7.24
CA VAL A 116 3.86 -6.37 -8.54
C VAL A 116 3.88 -4.85 -8.65
N PHE A 117 2.80 -4.17 -8.27
CA PHE A 117 2.75 -2.71 -8.28
C PHE A 117 3.66 -2.10 -7.23
N GLY A 118 3.78 -2.72 -6.05
CA GLY A 118 4.67 -2.28 -4.97
C GLY A 118 6.13 -2.34 -5.38
N VAL A 119 6.59 -3.45 -5.97
CA VAL A 119 7.96 -3.61 -6.49
C VAL A 119 8.26 -2.58 -7.56
N ARG A 120 7.34 -2.37 -8.52
CA ARG A 120 7.51 -1.34 -9.55
C ARG A 120 7.51 0.08 -8.96
N ALA A 121 6.72 0.32 -7.91
CA ALA A 121 6.66 1.61 -7.25
C ALA A 121 7.96 1.94 -6.49
N MET A 122 8.68 0.92 -5.98
CA MET A 122 10.00 1.11 -5.35
C MET A 122 11.04 1.62 -6.33
N GLY A 123 11.05 1.11 -7.57
CA GLY A 123 11.97 1.60 -8.60
C GLY A 123 11.77 3.06 -8.98
N ALA A 124 10.53 3.56 -8.87
CA ALA A 124 10.18 4.94 -9.20
C ALA A 124 10.17 5.89 -7.98
N SER A 125 10.39 5.39 -6.76
CA SER A 125 10.16 6.18 -5.54
C SER A 125 11.17 7.29 -5.31
N ALA A 126 12.39 7.14 -5.83
CA ALA A 126 13.41 8.19 -5.75
C ALA A 126 12.99 9.44 -6.55
N ALA A 127 12.31 9.27 -7.69
CA ALA A 127 11.87 10.37 -8.54
C ALA A 127 10.47 10.91 -8.17
N LEU A 128 9.57 10.02 -7.71
CA LEU A 128 8.15 10.35 -7.52
C LEU A 128 7.71 10.42 -6.05
N GLY A 129 8.59 10.07 -5.11
CA GLY A 129 8.28 9.96 -3.70
C GLY A 129 7.56 8.67 -3.32
N GLY A 130 7.13 8.58 -2.05
CA GLY A 130 6.36 7.46 -1.55
C GLY A 130 7.13 6.15 -1.38
N GLY A 131 8.44 6.20 -1.15
CA GLY A 131 9.26 5.00 -0.97
C GLY A 131 8.80 4.13 0.20
N GLY A 132 8.49 4.74 1.35
CA GLY A 132 7.97 4.02 2.53
C GLY A 132 6.63 3.33 2.23
N VAL A 133 5.75 3.99 1.48
CA VAL A 133 4.49 3.39 1.01
C VAL A 133 4.73 2.17 0.12
N ALA A 134 5.63 2.28 -0.85
CA ALA A 134 5.93 1.21 -1.79
C ALA A 134 6.47 -0.03 -1.06
N VAL A 135 7.40 0.16 -0.12
CA VAL A 135 7.94 -0.92 0.72
C VAL A 135 6.85 -1.53 1.59
N HIS A 136 6.11 -0.71 2.34
CA HIS A 136 5.06 -1.18 3.23
C HIS A 136 3.98 -1.98 2.47
N SER A 137 3.52 -1.46 1.34
CA SER A 137 2.51 -2.16 0.53
C SER A 137 3.03 -3.47 -0.03
N THR A 138 4.29 -3.53 -0.47
CA THR A 138 4.94 -4.77 -0.93
C THR A 138 5.01 -5.80 0.18
N VAL A 139 5.51 -5.42 1.36
CA VAL A 139 5.65 -6.34 2.51
C VAL A 139 4.29 -6.83 2.96
N ALA A 140 3.32 -5.93 3.15
CA ALA A 140 1.98 -6.29 3.59
C ALA A 140 1.25 -7.18 2.57
N SER A 141 1.41 -6.93 1.26
CA SER A 141 0.88 -7.80 0.22
C SER A 141 1.54 -9.17 0.22
N GLY A 142 2.86 -9.25 0.47
CA GLY A 142 3.56 -10.53 0.63
C GLY A 142 3.02 -11.35 1.79
N VAL A 143 2.85 -10.72 2.96
CA VAL A 143 2.25 -11.35 4.14
C VAL A 143 0.82 -11.82 3.84
N LEU A 144 0.01 -10.98 3.19
CA LEU A 144 -1.36 -11.33 2.81
C LEU A 144 -1.42 -12.57 1.91
N VAL A 145 -0.55 -12.66 0.90
CA VAL A 145 -0.48 -13.82 0.01
C VAL A 145 -0.09 -15.08 0.78
N LEU A 146 0.97 -15.02 1.59
CA LEU A 146 1.40 -16.16 2.40
C LEU A 146 0.30 -16.66 3.33
N TRP A 147 -0.41 -15.73 3.97
CA TRP A 147 -1.50 -16.06 4.88
C TRP A 147 -2.68 -16.70 4.14
N ALA A 148 -3.10 -16.13 3.01
CA ALA A 148 -4.19 -16.67 2.20
C ALA A 148 -3.86 -18.08 1.65
N LEU A 149 -2.61 -18.32 1.23
CA LEU A 149 -2.16 -19.63 0.80
C LEU A 149 -2.16 -20.66 1.94
N THR A 150 -1.77 -20.24 3.15
CA THR A 150 -1.80 -21.11 4.33
C THR A 150 -3.23 -21.53 4.66
N LEU A 151 -4.19 -20.60 4.64
CA LEU A 151 -5.61 -20.91 4.82
C LEU A 151 -6.15 -21.81 3.72
N PHE A 152 -5.75 -21.56 2.47
CA PHE A 152 -6.17 -22.38 1.34
C PHE A 152 -5.67 -23.83 1.46
N ALA A 153 -4.39 -24.02 1.81
CA ALA A 153 -3.84 -25.35 2.06
C ALA A 153 -4.57 -26.06 3.21
N PHE A 154 -4.85 -25.35 4.31
CA PHE A 154 -5.62 -25.90 5.43
C PHE A 154 -7.04 -26.32 5.01
N ALA A 155 -7.72 -25.50 4.20
CA ALA A 155 -9.04 -25.83 3.68
C ALA A 155 -9.01 -27.11 2.83
N LEU A 156 -8.00 -27.29 1.97
CA LEU A 156 -7.85 -28.51 1.17
C LEU A 156 -7.68 -29.76 2.02
N VAL A 157 -6.88 -29.68 3.09
CA VAL A 157 -6.67 -30.81 4.02
C VAL A 157 -7.98 -31.20 4.71
N LEU A 158 -8.83 -30.24 5.07
CA LEU A 158 -10.12 -30.52 5.71
C LEU A 158 -11.15 -31.20 4.79
N ILE A 159 -10.98 -31.08 3.46
CA ILE A 159 -11.93 -31.60 2.46
C ILE A 159 -11.48 -32.98 1.92
N ALA A 160 -10.18 -33.29 2.00
CA ALA A 160 -9.58 -34.56 1.56
C ALA A 160 -9.83 -35.70 2.55
#